data_AF-A0A813XS05-F1
#
_entry.id   AF-A0A813XS05-F1
#
_cell.length_a   1.000
_cell.length_b   1.000
_cell.length_c   1.000
_cell.angle_alpha   90.00
_cell.angle_beta   90.00
_cell.angle_gamma   90.00
#
_symmetry.space_group_name_H-M   'P 1'
#
loop_
_entity.id
_entity.type
_entity.pdbx_description
1 polymer ?
#
loop_
_entity_poly.entity_id
_entity_poly.type
_entity_poly.pdbx_seq_one_letter_code
_entity_poly.pdbx_strand_id
1 'polypeptide(L)'
;MMSENLNNLIRCEICKNILKDPILLPCDETCCARCAFKFKNQDRNSIQCYFCQQEHEIPKSGFHSNKQAEKLIDSILQARFKEIVESVKQKVKENEEIKEGVEKIKNHCSLLRYDVELKTKFALDDVNQIHDLLIDKINEYEKKALWEYENNLDYKSDIDRLDFSVEDFLEKFNLNLNIKSLREI
;
A
#
# COMPACT_ATOMS: atom_id res chain seq x y z
N MET A 1 22.92 -16.77 -20.51
CA MET A 1 24.08 -16.44 -21.37
C MET A 1 23.78 -16.38 -22.88
N MET A 2 22.60 -16.78 -23.39
CA MET A 2 22.30 -16.69 -24.84
C MET A 2 21.64 -15.38 -25.33
N SER A 3 21.19 -14.49 -24.45
CA SER A 3 20.41 -13.30 -24.82
C SER A 3 21.23 -12.08 -25.26
N GLU A 4 22.48 -11.94 -24.82
CA GLU A 4 23.37 -10.82 -25.19
C GLU A 4 23.86 -10.91 -26.64
N ASN A 5 24.18 -12.12 -27.11
CA ASN A 5 24.65 -12.35 -28.47
C ASN A 5 23.58 -12.01 -29.51
N LEU A 6 22.31 -12.31 -29.23
CA LEU A 6 21.20 -12.04 -30.15
C LEU A 6 20.87 -10.54 -30.26
N ASN A 7 21.12 -9.79 -29.19
CA ASN A 7 20.96 -8.33 -29.16
C ASN A 7 21.99 -7.61 -30.02
N ASN A 8 23.21 -8.14 -30.08
CA ASN A 8 24.28 -7.55 -30.89
C ASN A 8 24.02 -7.75 -32.39
N LEU A 9 23.40 -8.88 -32.77
CA LEU A 9 23.04 -9.18 -34.16
C LEU A 9 22.02 -8.22 -34.79
N ILE A 10 21.18 -7.57 -33.97
CA ILE A 10 20.16 -6.63 -34.45
C ILE A 10 20.55 -5.16 -34.26
N ARG A 11 21.75 -4.89 -33.73
CA ARG A 11 22.23 -3.53 -33.48
C ARG A 11 23.17 -3.10 -34.59
N CYS A 12 22.97 -1.87 -35.05
CA CYS A 12 23.89 -1.22 -35.97
C CYS A 12 25.20 -0.88 -35.24
N GLU A 13 26.34 -1.28 -35.78
CA GLU A 13 27.62 -0.95 -35.14
C GLU A 13 27.97 0.53 -35.18
N ILE A 14 27.38 1.29 -36.12
CA ILE A 14 27.64 2.73 -36.30
C ILE A 14 26.85 3.56 -35.28
N CYS A 15 25.54 3.31 -35.11
CA CYS A 15 24.69 4.10 -34.21
C CYS A 15 24.36 3.40 -32.89
N LYS A 16 24.78 2.15 -32.72
CA LYS A 16 24.55 1.28 -31.54
C LYS A 16 23.07 1.03 -31.18
N ASN A 17 22.14 1.52 -32.00
CA ASN A 17 20.71 1.29 -31.90
C ASN A 17 20.28 0.08 -32.73
N ILE A 18 19.05 -0.39 -32.53
CA ILE A 18 18.43 -1.41 -33.39
C ILE A 18 18.50 -0.95 -34.85
N LEU A 19 18.88 -1.85 -35.74
CA LEU A 19 18.94 -1.64 -37.18
C LEU A 19 17.58 -1.09 -37.67
N LYS A 20 17.63 0.07 -38.31
CA LYS A 20 16.48 0.71 -38.94
C LYS A 20 16.74 0.80 -40.43
N ASP A 21 15.86 0.16 -41.21
CA ASP A 21 16.03 -0.03 -42.65
C ASP A 21 17.43 -0.63 -42.95
N PRO A 22 17.70 -1.88 -42.50
CA PRO A 22 19.01 -2.50 -42.67
C PRO A 22 19.31 -2.67 -44.14
N ILE A 23 20.49 -2.23 -44.58
CA ILE A 23 20.98 -2.41 -45.94
C ILE A 23 22.22 -3.29 -45.94
N LEU A 24 22.41 -4.05 -47.02
CA LEU A 24 23.60 -4.85 -47.24
C LEU A 24 24.64 -4.02 -48.00
N LEU A 25 25.82 -3.85 -47.41
CA LEU A 25 26.96 -3.20 -48.05
C LEU A 25 27.71 -4.17 -48.96
N PRO A 26 28.52 -3.68 -49.92
CA PRO A 26 29.30 -4.56 -50.81
C PRO A 26 30.38 -5.40 -50.11
N CYS A 27 30.71 -5.06 -48.86
CA CYS A 27 31.57 -5.84 -47.97
C CYS A 27 30.82 -6.87 -47.12
N ASP A 28 29.55 -7.16 -47.46
CA ASP A 28 28.63 -8.08 -46.77
C ASP A 28 28.18 -7.66 -45.35
N GLU A 29 28.63 -6.50 -44.88
CA GLU A 29 28.18 -5.95 -43.60
C GLU A 29 26.80 -5.30 -43.69
N THR A 30 26.05 -5.34 -42.59
CA THR A 30 24.70 -4.77 -42.49
C THR A 30 24.68 -3.58 -41.53
N CYS A 31 24.16 -2.45 -41.99
CA CYS A 31 23.95 -1.26 -41.14
C CYS A 31 22.66 -0.53 -41.51
N CYS A 32 22.26 0.46 -40.72
CA CYS A 32 21.09 1.29 -41.07
C CYS A 32 21.37 2.07 -42.35
N ALA A 33 20.38 2.19 -43.24
CA ALA A 33 20.50 3.00 -44.46
C ALA A 33 21.05 4.40 -44.17
N ARG A 34 20.50 5.08 -43.17
CA ARG A 34 20.96 6.42 -42.73
C ARG A 34 22.41 6.43 -42.26
N CYS A 35 22.90 5.35 -41.66
CA CYS A 35 24.26 5.26 -41.16
C CYS A 35 25.28 5.12 -42.28
N ALA A 36 24.98 4.35 -43.34
CA ALA A 36 25.85 4.27 -44.51
C ALA A 36 25.97 5.61 -45.23
N PHE A 37 24.85 6.32 -45.43
CA PHE A 37 24.86 7.60 -46.15
C PHE A 37 25.54 8.75 -45.40
N LYS A 38 25.84 8.62 -44.10
CA LYS A 38 26.67 9.58 -43.38
C LYS A 38 28.10 9.66 -43.93
N PHE A 39 28.59 8.58 -44.53
CA PHE A 39 29.93 8.48 -45.10
C PHE A 39 29.92 8.62 -46.63
N LYS A 40 28.88 9.26 -47.19
CA LYS A 40 28.80 9.56 -48.61
C LYS A 40 29.73 10.71 -48.98
N ASN A 41 30.52 10.52 -50.03
CA ASN A 41 31.34 11.57 -50.60
C ASN A 41 30.46 12.62 -51.29
N GLN A 42 30.73 13.92 -51.07
CA GLN A 42 29.92 15.00 -51.65
C GLN A 42 30.13 15.12 -53.17
N ASP A 43 31.34 14.84 -53.64
CA ASP A 43 31.76 15.03 -55.03
C ASP A 43 31.64 13.76 -55.90
N ARG A 44 31.37 12.60 -55.28
CA ARG A 44 31.33 11.30 -55.95
C ARG A 44 30.12 10.49 -55.52
N ASN A 45 29.58 9.67 -56.41
CA ASN A 45 28.50 8.74 -56.07
C ASN A 45 29.05 7.47 -55.37
N SER A 46 29.85 7.67 -54.32
CA SER A 46 30.50 6.63 -53.54
C SER A 46 30.35 6.88 -52.03
N ILE A 47 30.48 5.81 -51.24
CA ILE A 47 30.59 5.86 -49.78
C ILE A 47 31.95 5.34 -49.35
N GLN A 48 32.49 5.92 -48.27
CA GLN A 48 33.59 5.31 -47.53
C GLN A 48 33.02 4.36 -46.47
N CYS A 49 33.25 3.06 -46.63
CA CYS A 49 32.66 2.06 -45.74
C CYS A 49 33.28 2.12 -44.33
N TYR A 50 32.45 2.21 -43.29
CA TYR A 50 32.91 2.20 -41.89
C TYR A 50 33.61 0.89 -41.49
N PHE A 51 33.20 -0.24 -42.07
CA PHE A 51 33.65 -1.57 -41.65
C PHE A 51 34.95 -2.00 -42.31
N CYS A 52 35.02 -1.96 -43.65
CA CYS A 52 36.19 -2.39 -44.42
C CYS A 52 37.12 -1.23 -44.81
N GLN A 53 36.73 0.02 -44.55
CA GLN A 53 37.47 1.23 -44.87
C GLN A 53 37.72 1.47 -46.38
N GLN A 54 37.10 0.67 -47.25
CA GLN A 54 37.18 0.80 -48.70
C GLN A 54 36.10 1.76 -49.25
N GLU A 55 36.40 2.38 -50.40
CA GLU A 55 35.44 3.18 -51.15
C GLU A 55 34.56 2.26 -52.02
N HIS A 56 33.25 2.41 -51.90
CA HIS A 56 32.28 1.64 -52.69
C HIS A 56 31.35 2.58 -53.46
N GLU A 57 31.13 2.26 -54.74
CA GLU A 57 30.15 2.98 -55.55
C GLU A 57 28.72 2.66 -55.09
N ILE A 58 27.87 3.69 -55.07
CA ILE A 58 26.45 3.52 -54.76
C ILE A 58 25.74 3.10 -56.04
N PRO A 59 25.07 1.94 -56.08
CA PRO A 59 24.27 1.53 -57.25
C PRO A 59 23.20 2.59 -57.57
N LYS A 60 22.79 2.72 -58.86
CA LYS A 60 21.76 3.69 -59.27
C LYS A 60 20.42 3.53 -58.52
N SER A 61 20.12 2.31 -58.07
CA SER A 61 18.96 1.95 -57.27
C SER A 61 19.18 2.04 -55.75
N GLY A 62 20.37 2.46 -55.30
CA GLY A 62 20.80 2.39 -53.90
C GLY A 62 21.22 0.99 -53.46
N PHE A 63 21.62 0.86 -52.19
CA PHE A 63 21.91 -0.43 -51.56
C PHE A 63 20.63 -1.23 -51.33
N HIS A 64 20.71 -2.55 -51.48
CA HIS A 64 19.57 -3.44 -51.25
C HIS A 64 19.27 -3.55 -49.75
N SER A 65 17.98 -3.51 -49.39
CA SER A 65 17.54 -3.81 -48.02
C SER A 65 17.82 -5.28 -47.69
N ASN A 66 18.34 -5.50 -46.49
CA ASN A 66 18.53 -6.82 -45.91
C ASN A 66 17.23 -7.29 -45.23
N LYS A 67 16.33 -7.83 -46.05
CA LYS A 67 15.03 -8.38 -45.59
C LYS A 67 15.16 -9.50 -44.55
N GLN A 68 16.30 -10.21 -44.51
CA GLN A 68 16.52 -11.25 -43.51
C GLN A 68 16.80 -10.62 -42.14
N ALA A 69 17.59 -9.56 -42.10
CA ALA A 69 17.80 -8.77 -40.89
C ALA A 69 16.49 -8.16 -40.37
N GLU A 70 15.65 -7.62 -41.26
CA GLU A 70 14.31 -7.10 -40.89
C GLU A 70 13.46 -8.19 -40.19
N LYS A 71 13.34 -9.38 -40.80
CA LYS A 71 12.59 -10.49 -40.20
C LYS A 71 13.16 -10.96 -38.86
N LEU A 72 14.49 -10.97 -38.72
CA LEU A 72 15.16 -11.33 -37.47
C LEU A 72 14.86 -10.30 -36.38
N ILE A 73 14.97 -9.01 -36.69
CA ILE A 73 14.62 -7.90 -35.80
C ILE A 73 13.17 -8.05 -35.32
N ASP A 74 12.23 -8.23 -36.25
CA ASP A 74 10.82 -8.38 -35.94
C ASP A 74 10.55 -9.57 -35.02
N SER A 75 11.17 -10.72 -35.31
CA SER A 75 10.99 -11.94 -34.51
C SER A 75 11.52 -11.77 -33.08
N ILE A 76 12.69 -11.14 -32.92
CA ILE A 76 13.28 -10.87 -31.61
C ILE A 76 12.45 -9.86 -30.83
N LEU A 77 11.98 -8.79 -31.50
CA LEU A 77 11.14 -7.78 -30.88
C LEU A 77 9.80 -8.36 -30.43
N GLN A 78 9.17 -9.20 -31.26
CA GLN A 78 7.92 -9.88 -30.91
C GLN A 78 8.09 -10.81 -29.70
N ALA A 79 9.16 -11.61 -29.68
CA ALA A 79 9.45 -12.49 -28.55
C ALA A 79 9.64 -11.69 -27.25
N ARG A 80 10.44 -10.63 -27.28
CA ARG A 80 10.65 -9.74 -26.13
C ARG A 80 9.37 -9.05 -25.69
N PHE A 81 8.57 -8.56 -26.64
CA PHE A 81 7.33 -7.88 -26.32
C PHE A 81 6.36 -8.84 -25.62
N LYS A 82 6.27 -10.09 -26.08
CA LYS A 82 5.45 -11.12 -25.44
C LYS A 82 5.90 -11.38 -24.00
N GLU A 83 7.20 -11.57 -23.76
CA GLU A 83 7.75 -11.77 -22.41
C GLU A 83 7.43 -10.60 -21.48
N ILE A 84 7.60 -9.36 -21.95
CA ILE A 84 7.28 -8.16 -21.17
C ILE A 84 5.79 -8.11 -20.84
N VAL A 85 4.92 -8.36 -21.82
CA VAL A 85 3.46 -8.35 -21.62
C VAL A 85 3.04 -9.40 -20.61
N GLU A 86 3.60 -10.60 -20.66
CA GLU A 86 3.32 -11.67 -19.70
C GLU A 86 3.80 -11.29 -18.29
N SER A 87 5.00 -10.74 -18.15
CA SER A 87 5.53 -10.26 -16.87
C SER A 87 4.68 -9.14 -16.27
N VAL A 88 4.25 -8.18 -17.08
CA VAL A 88 3.38 -7.08 -16.64
C VAL A 88 2.01 -7.61 -16.21
N LYS A 89 1.41 -8.52 -16.97
CA LYS A 89 0.12 -9.15 -16.62
C LYS A 89 0.18 -9.83 -15.25
N GLN A 90 1.27 -10.53 -14.96
CA GLN A 90 1.45 -11.17 -13.66
C GLN A 90 1.52 -10.14 -12.53
N LYS A 91 2.36 -9.10 -12.67
CA LYS A 91 2.48 -8.03 -11.66
C LYS A 91 1.18 -7.26 -11.44
N VAL A 92 0.36 -7.10 -12.47
CA VAL A 92 -0.96 -6.48 -12.33
C VAL A 92 -1.87 -7.33 -11.43
N LYS A 93 -1.92 -8.65 -11.65
CA LYS A 93 -2.70 -9.56 -10.79
C LYS A 93 -2.24 -9.54 -9.34
N GLU A 94 -0.93 -9.63 -9.11
CA GLU A 94 -0.34 -9.57 -7.76
C GLU A 94 -0.73 -8.25 -7.05
N ASN A 95 -0.71 -7.12 -7.76
CA ASN A 95 -1.14 -5.83 -7.21
C ASN A 95 -2.65 -5.76 -6.92
N GLU A 96 -3.49 -6.42 -7.72
CA GLU A 96 -4.93 -6.50 -7.46
C GLU A 96 -5.24 -7.31 -6.20
N GLU A 97 -4.58 -8.46 -6.02
CA GLU A 97 -4.70 -9.29 -4.81
C GLU A 97 -4.24 -8.54 -3.55
N ILE A 98 -3.12 -7.81 -3.64
CA ILE A 98 -2.63 -6.96 -2.53
C ILE A 98 -3.67 -5.89 -2.18
N LYS A 99 -4.26 -5.21 -3.18
CA LYS A 99 -5.30 -4.20 -2.95
C LYS A 99 -6.53 -4.80 -2.26
N GLU A 100 -6.97 -5.97 -2.70
CA GLU A 100 -8.08 -6.68 -2.07
C GLU A 100 -7.77 -7.03 -0.61
N GLY A 101 -6.57 -7.51 -0.32
CA GLY A 101 -6.10 -7.80 1.03
C GLY A 101 -6.10 -6.57 1.94
N VAL A 102 -5.60 -5.44 1.45
CA VAL A 102 -5.61 -4.15 2.18
C VAL A 102 -7.04 -3.72 2.51
N GLU A 103 -7.97 -3.87 1.57
CA GLU A 103 -9.37 -3.49 1.79
C GLU A 103 -10.06 -4.38 2.83
N LYS A 104 -9.80 -5.70 2.80
CA LYS A 104 -10.27 -6.64 3.83
C LYS A 104 -9.75 -6.25 5.22
N ILE A 105 -8.46 -5.90 5.33
CA ILE A 105 -7.85 -5.47 6.60
C ILE A 105 -8.52 -4.18 7.10
N LYS A 106 -8.72 -3.19 6.22
CA LYS A 106 -9.40 -1.93 6.60
C LYS A 106 -10.80 -2.20 7.13
N ASN A 107 -11.58 -3.02 6.43
CA ASN A 107 -12.94 -3.36 6.83
C ASN A 107 -12.97 -4.08 8.18
N HIS A 108 -12.07 -5.04 8.39
CA HIS A 108 -11.95 -5.74 9.67
C HIS A 108 -11.59 -4.78 10.82
N CYS A 109 -10.60 -3.92 10.63
CA CYS A 109 -10.21 -2.93 11.63
C CYS A 109 -11.33 -1.92 11.95
N SER A 110 -12.13 -1.52 10.95
CA SER A 110 -13.28 -0.64 11.18
C SER A 110 -14.35 -1.31 12.03
N LEU A 111 -14.65 -2.59 11.78
CA LEU A 111 -15.59 -3.36 12.60
C LEU A 111 -15.10 -3.54 14.04
N LEU A 112 -13.80 -3.80 14.23
CA LEU A 112 -13.21 -3.89 15.57
C LEU A 112 -13.31 -2.57 16.33
N ARG A 113 -13.03 -1.43 15.68
CA ARG A 113 -13.19 -0.11 16.32
C ARG A 113 -14.63 0.12 16.74
N TYR A 114 -15.58 -0.20 15.87
CA TYR A 114 -17.00 -0.08 16.19
C TYR A 114 -17.40 -0.93 17.41
N ASP A 115 -16.95 -2.20 17.47
CA ASP A 115 -17.24 -3.08 18.61
C ASP A 115 -16.64 -2.55 19.92
N VAL A 116 -15.40 -2.04 19.87
CA VAL A 116 -14.74 -1.43 21.03
C VAL A 116 -15.49 -0.18 21.49
N GLU A 117 -15.86 0.72 20.57
CA GLU A 117 -16.62 1.94 20.89
C GLU A 117 -17.97 1.60 21.51
N LEU A 118 -18.69 0.62 20.95
CA LEU A 118 -19.98 0.19 21.45
C LEU A 118 -19.88 -0.41 22.86
N LYS A 119 -18.93 -1.31 23.10
CA LYS A 119 -18.69 -1.89 24.42
C LYS A 119 -18.28 -0.86 25.46
N THR A 120 -17.43 0.10 25.06
CA THR A 120 -17.03 1.21 25.93
C THR A 120 -18.24 2.04 26.33
N LYS A 121 -19.15 2.31 25.39
CA LYS A 121 -20.38 3.05 25.68
C LYS A 121 -21.26 2.29 26.69
N PHE A 122 -21.48 1.00 26.48
CA PHE A 122 -22.27 0.20 27.43
C PHE A 122 -21.66 0.18 28.83
N ALA A 123 -20.34 -0.01 28.94
CA ALA A 123 -19.65 0.02 30.23
C ALA A 123 -19.79 1.40 30.92
N LEU A 124 -19.74 2.49 30.15
CA LEU A 124 -19.95 3.83 30.70
C LEU A 124 -21.38 4.03 31.19
N ASP A 125 -22.37 3.54 30.43
CA ASP A 125 -23.78 3.59 30.82
C ASP A 125 -24.02 2.79 32.12
N ASP A 126 -23.43 1.60 32.25
CA ASP A 126 -23.49 0.79 33.48
C ASP A 126 -22.86 1.52 34.68
N VAL A 127 -21.68 2.14 34.49
CA VAL A 127 -21.01 2.93 35.54
C VAL A 127 -21.87 4.12 35.97
N ASN A 128 -22.46 4.83 35.02
CA ASN A 128 -23.35 5.96 35.31
C ASN A 128 -24.60 5.50 36.06
N GLN A 129 -25.19 4.37 35.66
CA GLN A 129 -26.35 3.82 36.36
C GLN A 129 -26.01 3.45 37.82
N ILE A 130 -24.84 2.85 38.06
CA ILE A 130 -24.38 2.56 39.42
C ILE A 130 -24.17 3.87 40.18
N HIS A 131 -23.48 4.85 39.59
CA HIS A 131 -23.27 6.16 40.20
C HIS A 131 -24.58 6.79 40.68
N ASP A 132 -25.59 6.87 39.81
CA ASP A 132 -26.87 7.48 40.12
C ASP A 132 -27.60 6.73 41.25
N LEU A 133 -27.57 5.39 41.22
CA LEU A 133 -28.12 4.56 42.31
C LEU A 133 -27.45 4.81 43.66
N LEU A 134 -26.14 5.03 43.68
CA LEU A 134 -25.42 5.33 44.93
C LEU A 134 -25.78 6.71 45.46
N ILE A 135 -25.87 7.71 44.58
CA ILE A 135 -26.32 9.06 44.93
C ILE A 135 -27.73 9.03 45.51
N ASP A 136 -28.66 8.30 44.89
CA ASP A 136 -30.03 8.15 45.40
C ASP A 136 -30.05 7.53 46.80
N LYS A 137 -29.25 6.48 47.03
CA LYS A 137 -29.14 5.86 48.37
C LYS A 137 -28.53 6.80 49.42
N ILE A 138 -27.55 7.61 49.05
CA ILE A 138 -26.98 8.62 49.94
C ILE A 138 -28.06 9.63 50.33
N ASN A 139 -28.81 10.13 49.35
CA ASN A 139 -29.90 11.10 49.58
C ASN A 139 -31.02 10.50 50.44
N GLU A 140 -31.35 9.22 50.28
CA GLU A 140 -32.31 8.50 51.14
C GLU A 140 -31.80 8.39 52.59
N TYR A 141 -30.54 8.02 52.76
CA TYR A 141 -29.91 7.94 54.07
C TYR A 141 -29.87 9.32 54.76
N GLU A 142 -29.49 10.36 54.04
CA GLU A 142 -29.48 11.74 54.53
C GLU A 142 -30.86 12.16 55.03
N LYS A 143 -31.92 11.96 54.23
CA LYS A 143 -33.30 12.27 54.62
C LYS A 143 -33.71 11.53 55.88
N LYS A 144 -33.37 10.24 55.98
CA LYS A 144 -33.68 9.42 57.15
C LYS A 144 -32.95 9.92 58.40
N ALA A 145 -31.66 10.23 58.28
CA ALA A 145 -30.86 10.75 59.39
C ALA A 145 -31.37 12.11 59.88
N LEU A 146 -31.72 13.02 58.96
CA LEU A 146 -32.33 14.31 59.30
C LEU A 146 -33.67 14.13 60.02
N TRP A 147 -34.53 13.24 59.52
CA TRP A 147 -35.81 12.96 60.16
C TRP A 147 -35.65 12.39 61.57
N GLU A 148 -34.70 11.47 61.79
CA GLU A 148 -34.39 10.92 63.11
C GLU A 148 -33.87 12.02 64.07
N TYR A 149 -32.98 12.89 63.59
CA TYR A 149 -32.44 14.01 64.38
C TYR A 149 -33.52 15.02 64.81
N GLU A 150 -34.45 15.36 63.92
CA GLU A 150 -35.53 16.31 64.23
C GLU A 150 -36.54 15.76 65.24
N ASN A 151 -36.73 14.44 65.28
CA ASN A 151 -37.81 13.80 66.04
C ASN A 151 -37.35 13.03 67.30
N ASN A 152 -36.05 12.80 67.52
CA ASN A 152 -35.52 12.15 68.73
C ASN A 152 -34.56 13.05 69.52
N LEU A 153 -34.92 13.39 70.76
CA LEU A 153 -34.13 14.24 71.67
C LEU A 153 -32.74 13.69 72.02
N ASP A 154 -32.58 12.36 72.04
CA ASP A 154 -31.33 11.66 72.39
C ASP A 154 -30.31 11.64 71.23
N TYR A 155 -30.80 11.72 69.99
CA TYR A 155 -29.97 11.71 68.78
C TYR A 155 -29.21 13.03 68.58
N LYS A 156 -29.69 14.12 69.17
CA LYS A 156 -29.04 15.43 69.10
C LYS A 156 -27.63 15.42 69.71
N SER A 157 -27.44 14.70 70.81
CA SER A 157 -26.14 14.57 71.48
C SER A 157 -25.15 13.65 70.76
N ASP A 158 -25.64 12.73 69.93
CA ASP A 158 -24.81 11.79 69.18
C ASP A 158 -24.32 12.39 67.86
N ILE A 159 -25.10 13.27 67.23
CA ILE A 159 -24.69 13.97 66.00
C ILE A 159 -23.56 14.96 66.23
N ASP A 160 -23.55 15.68 67.36
CA ASP A 160 -22.44 16.60 67.72
C ASP A 160 -21.09 15.88 67.96
N ARG A 161 -21.10 14.53 68.03
CA ARG A 161 -19.91 13.68 68.14
C ARG A 161 -19.48 13.03 66.83
N LEU A 162 -20.19 13.29 65.73
CA LEU A 162 -19.91 12.67 64.44
C LEU A 162 -18.71 13.31 63.75
N ASP A 163 -17.52 12.96 64.20
CA ASP A 163 -16.30 13.01 63.40
C ASP A 163 -16.32 11.78 62.47
N PHE A 164 -17.25 11.76 61.50
CA PHE A 164 -17.41 10.62 60.60
C PHE A 164 -16.25 10.60 59.60
N SER A 165 -15.31 9.67 59.80
CA SER A 165 -14.39 9.29 58.73
C SER A 165 -15.17 8.75 57.53
N VAL A 166 -14.72 9.11 56.33
CA VAL A 166 -15.21 8.55 55.05
C VAL A 166 -15.13 7.02 55.06
N GLU A 167 -14.17 6.43 55.78
CA GLU A 167 -14.01 4.98 55.90
C GLU A 167 -15.17 4.31 56.67
N ASP A 168 -15.64 4.91 57.77
CA ASP A 168 -16.77 4.40 58.56
C ASP A 168 -18.09 4.46 57.78
N PHE A 169 -18.26 5.51 56.99
CA PHE A 169 -19.40 5.63 56.07
C PHE A 169 -19.35 4.54 55.01
N LEU A 170 -18.20 4.34 54.36
CA LEU A 170 -18.04 3.30 53.34
C LEU A 170 -18.25 1.90 53.90
N GLU A 171 -17.80 1.61 55.13
CA GLU A 171 -18.01 0.30 55.76
C GLU A 171 -19.50 0.03 56.04
N LYS A 172 -20.22 0.99 56.61
CA LYS A 172 -21.68 0.88 56.86
C LYS A 172 -22.51 0.86 55.59
N PHE A 173 -22.07 1.60 54.58
CA PHE A 173 -22.71 1.65 53.27
C PHE A 173 -22.52 0.32 52.52
N ASN A 174 -21.32 -0.25 52.57
CA ASN A 174 -21.02 -1.58 52.02
C ASN A 174 -21.77 -2.71 52.73
N LEU A 175 -22.03 -2.59 54.04
CA LEU A 175 -22.85 -3.56 54.78
C LEU A 175 -24.34 -3.52 54.38
N ASN A 176 -24.85 -2.36 53.96
CA ASN A 176 -26.24 -2.19 53.49
C ASN A 176 -26.41 -2.49 51.99
N LEU A 177 -25.33 -2.39 51.23
CA LEU A 177 -25.26 -2.79 49.86
C LEU A 177 -25.00 -4.31 49.81
N ASN A 178 -26.05 -5.10 49.63
CA ASN A 178 -25.97 -6.54 49.37
C ASN A 178 -25.36 -6.81 47.98
N ILE A 179 -24.13 -6.37 47.74
CA ILE A 179 -23.39 -6.47 46.49
C ILE A 179 -22.76 -7.86 46.42
N LYS A 180 -23.57 -8.84 46.02
CA LYS A 180 -23.06 -10.03 45.34
C LYS A 180 -23.00 -9.87 43.82
N SER A 181 -23.60 -8.80 43.27
CA SER A 181 -23.79 -8.63 41.82
C SER A 181 -22.69 -7.85 41.06
N LEU A 182 -21.69 -7.27 41.74
CA LEU A 182 -20.61 -6.51 41.07
C LEU A 182 -19.28 -7.27 40.93
N ARG A 183 -19.21 -8.55 41.34
CA ARG A 183 -17.99 -9.37 41.21
C ARG A 183 -17.91 -10.21 39.93
N GLU A 184 -18.89 -10.11 39.03
CA GLU A 184 -18.96 -10.92 37.79
C GLU A 184 -18.95 -10.08 36.49
N ILE A 185 -18.44 -8.85 36.53
CA ILE A 185 -18.03 -8.07 35.34
C ILE A 185 -16.51 -7.97 35.36
#